data_AF-A0A7S3EU15-F1
#
_entry.id   AF-A0A7S3EU15-F1
#
_cell.length_a   1.000
_cell.length_b   1.000
_cell.length_c   1.000
_cell.angle_alpha   90.00
_cell.angle_beta   90.00
_cell.angle_gamma   90.00
#
_symmetry.space_group_name_H-M   'P 1'
#
loop_
_entity.id
_entity.type
_entity.pdbx_description
1 polymer ?
#
loop_
_entity_poly.entity_id
_entity_poly.type
_entity_poly.pdbx_seq_one_letter_code
_entity_poly.pdbx_strand_id
1 'polypeptide(L)'
;FTAVRQRNATIQLQEIQLLAKSDGLLLRVAGVSNPLGTSPANHPPANLIDGDLTSPRSKWIDRAMASTGRSTLILHLDDPQVVGAYQIFTANDNPSRDPTAWTVHASSGHDWLLLDEQQGAMPPFARYAA
;
A
#
# COMPACT_ATOMS: atom_id res chain seq x y z
N PHE A 1 -0.34 -2.16 7.45
CA PHE A 1 1.10 -2.36 7.63
C PHE A 1 1.49 -2.31 9.10
N THR A 2 2.36 -3.23 9.51
CA THR A 2 2.79 -3.43 10.91
C THR A 2 4.30 -3.54 11.07
N ALA A 3 5.07 -3.69 9.98
CA ALA A 3 6.52 -3.58 10.01
C ALA A 3 7.08 -3.05 8.67
N VAL A 4 8.25 -2.42 8.76
CA VAL A 4 9.12 -2.05 7.64
C VAL A 4 10.53 -2.60 7.90
N ARG A 5 11.41 -2.62 6.90
CA ARG A 5 12.77 -3.19 7.03
C ARG A 5 13.54 -2.67 8.25
N GLN A 6 13.47 -1.37 8.52
CA GLN A 6 14.14 -0.75 9.66
C GLN A 6 13.12 -0.26 10.68
N ARG A 7 13.22 -0.76 11.92
CA ARG A 7 12.38 -0.29 13.03
C ARG A 7 12.46 1.22 13.19
N ASN A 8 11.32 1.85 13.48
CA ASN A 8 11.12 3.30 13.61
C ASN A 8 11.35 4.11 12.33
N ALA A 9 11.50 3.49 11.16
CA ALA A 9 11.42 4.20 9.89
C ALA A 9 9.95 4.52 9.54
N THR A 10 9.75 5.57 8.74
CA THR A 10 8.45 5.81 8.09
C THR A 10 8.15 4.70 7.07
N ILE A 11 6.92 4.59 6.58
CA ILE A 11 6.62 3.75 5.42
C ILE A 11 6.58 4.61 4.15
N GLN A 12 6.94 4.02 3.02
CA GLN A 12 6.73 4.62 1.71
C GLN A 12 6.47 3.56 0.66
N LEU A 13 5.70 3.92 -0.36
CA LEU A 13 5.34 3.05 -1.48
C LEU A 13 5.19 3.88 -2.75
N GLN A 14 5.41 3.24 -3.89
CA GLN A 14 5.11 3.85 -5.18
C GLN A 14 3.62 3.71 -5.50
N GLU A 15 3.12 2.48 -5.53
CA GLU A 15 1.79 2.14 -6.06
C GLU A 15 1.25 0.90 -5.34
N ILE A 16 -0.07 0.78 -5.25
CA ILE A 16 -0.76 -0.46 -4.93
C ILE A 16 -1.70 -0.81 -6.08
N GLN A 17 -1.49 -1.99 -6.65
CA GLN A 17 -2.40 -2.54 -7.66
C GLN A 17 -3.20 -3.68 -7.08
N LEU A 18 -4.50 -3.71 -7.36
CA LEU A 18 -5.41 -4.79 -7.01
C LEU A 18 -5.82 -5.51 -8.29
N LEU A 19 -5.87 -6.84 -8.28
CA LEU A 19 -6.21 -7.64 -9.45
C LEU A 19 -7.48 -8.44 -9.19
N ALA A 20 -8.37 -8.48 -10.17
CA ALA A 20 -9.65 -9.17 -10.10
C ALA A 20 -9.43 -10.69 -9.99
N LYS A 21 -10.23 -11.36 -9.16
CA LYS A 21 -10.19 -12.82 -9.05
C LYS A 21 -10.67 -13.53 -10.33
N SER A 22 -11.53 -12.89 -11.12
CA SER A 22 -12.17 -13.47 -12.30
C SER A 22 -11.21 -13.72 -13.46
N ASP A 23 -10.37 -12.74 -13.76
CA ASP A 23 -9.54 -12.69 -14.97
C ASP A 23 -8.11 -12.17 -14.72
N GLY A 24 -7.79 -11.77 -13.49
CA GLY A 24 -6.48 -11.22 -13.13
C GLY A 24 -6.24 -9.82 -13.68
N LEU A 25 -7.25 -9.12 -14.20
CA LEU A 25 -7.10 -7.75 -14.68
C LEU A 25 -7.02 -6.75 -13.52
N LEU A 26 -6.41 -5.59 -13.77
CA LEU A 26 -6.34 -4.51 -12.78
C LEU A 26 -7.74 -4.00 -12.42
N LEU A 27 -8.01 -3.92 -11.12
CA LEU A 27 -9.20 -3.32 -10.55
C LEU A 27 -9.03 -1.80 -10.48
N ARG A 28 -10.09 -1.07 -10.84
CA ARG A 28 -10.12 0.38 -10.73
C ARG A 28 -10.41 0.79 -9.29
N VAL A 29 -9.48 1.54 -8.70
CA VAL A 29 -9.61 2.11 -7.35
C VAL A 29 -10.05 3.56 -7.48
N ALA A 30 -11.25 3.89 -6.99
CA ALA A 30 -11.81 5.24 -7.05
C ALA A 30 -11.22 6.19 -6.00
N GLY A 31 -10.68 5.65 -4.91
CA GLY A 31 -10.09 6.48 -3.88
C GLY A 31 -9.29 5.69 -2.85
N VAL A 32 -8.40 6.39 -2.17
CA VAL A 32 -7.58 5.84 -1.10
C VAL A 32 -7.49 6.84 0.06
N SER A 33 -7.63 6.33 1.27
CA SER A 33 -7.44 7.11 2.50
C SER A 33 -6.42 6.44 3.41
N ASN A 34 -5.80 7.24 4.28
CA ASN A 34 -4.80 6.79 5.24
C ASN A 34 -5.22 7.25 6.65
N PRO A 35 -6.24 6.61 7.26
CA PRO A 35 -6.75 7.01 8.56
C PRO A 35 -5.66 6.93 9.63
N LEU A 36 -5.59 7.96 10.49
CA LEU A 36 -4.56 8.15 11.51
C LEU A 36 -3.11 8.29 10.96
N GLY A 37 -2.94 8.29 9.64
CA GLY A 37 -1.67 8.53 8.98
C GLY A 37 -1.29 10.01 8.98
N THR A 38 -0.02 10.27 8.75
CA THR A 38 0.55 11.62 8.62
C THR A 38 1.43 11.71 7.37
N SER A 39 0.77 11.90 6.23
CA SER A 39 1.43 12.09 4.95
C SER A 39 1.83 13.55 4.70
N PRO A 40 3.05 13.81 4.20
CA PRO A 40 3.41 15.11 3.63
C PRO A 40 2.49 15.48 2.46
N ALA A 41 2.21 16.78 2.27
CA ALA A 41 1.30 17.26 1.22
C ALA A 41 1.73 16.86 -0.21
N ASN A 42 3.04 16.70 -0.45
CA ASN A 42 3.60 16.31 -1.75
C ASN A 42 3.76 14.79 -1.93
N HIS A 43 3.40 13.98 -0.92
CA HIS A 43 3.41 12.52 -0.97
C HIS A 43 2.09 11.94 -0.41
N PRO A 44 0.93 12.40 -0.91
CA PRO A 44 -0.38 12.01 -0.38
C PRO A 44 -0.73 10.55 -0.71
N PRO A 45 -1.72 9.95 -0.01
CA PRO A 45 -2.19 8.60 -0.31
C PRO A 45 -2.63 8.43 -1.77
N ALA A 46 -3.17 9.47 -2.40
CA ALA A 46 -3.63 9.43 -3.79
C ALA A 46 -2.56 8.99 -4.81
N ASN A 47 -1.28 9.19 -4.50
CA ASN A 47 -0.17 8.72 -5.35
C ASN A 47 -0.11 7.18 -5.44
N LEU A 48 -0.75 6.45 -4.52
CA LEU A 48 -0.75 4.98 -4.53
C LEU A 48 -1.65 4.35 -5.60
N ILE A 49 -2.46 5.15 -6.29
CA ILE A 49 -3.51 4.70 -7.22
C ILE A 49 -3.54 5.54 -8.49
N ASP A 50 -2.47 6.29 -8.79
CA ASP A 50 -2.44 7.21 -9.93
C ASP A 50 -1.87 6.59 -11.21
N GLY A 51 -1.35 5.35 -11.12
CA GLY A 51 -0.79 4.62 -12.24
C GLY A 51 0.65 5.01 -12.58
N ASP A 52 1.29 5.89 -11.80
CA ASP A 52 2.68 6.29 -12.02
C ASP A 52 3.63 5.36 -11.29
N LEU A 53 4.13 4.36 -12.02
CA LEU A 53 5.07 3.38 -11.49
C LEU A 53 6.53 3.86 -11.48
N THR A 54 6.86 5.04 -12.00
CA THR A 54 8.26 5.36 -12.34
C THR A 54 8.76 6.70 -11.84
N SER A 55 7.87 7.62 -11.49
CA SER A 55 8.24 8.97 -11.07
C SER A 55 8.62 9.02 -9.60
N PRO A 56 9.76 9.64 -9.26
CA PRO A 56 10.15 9.86 -7.86
C PRO A 56 9.24 10.86 -7.14
N ARG A 57 8.37 11.57 -7.89
CA ARG A 57 7.38 12.50 -7.33
C ARG A 57 6.07 11.82 -6.97
N SER A 58 5.80 10.62 -7.48
CA SER A 58 4.54 9.92 -7.24
C SER A 58 4.62 8.80 -6.19
N LYS A 59 5.41 9.01 -5.13
CA LYS A 59 5.34 8.12 -3.96
C LYS A 59 4.38 8.63 -2.92
N TRP A 60 3.82 7.72 -2.15
CA TRP A 60 3.22 8.00 -0.87
C TRP A 60 4.21 7.78 0.28
N ILE A 61 4.07 8.58 1.34
CA ILE A 61 4.80 8.42 2.60
C ILE A 61 3.81 8.55 3.75
N ASP A 62 3.94 7.71 4.78
CA ASP A 62 3.28 7.91 6.07
C ASP A 62 4.29 7.91 7.22
N ARG A 63 4.33 9.04 7.92
CA ARG A 63 5.23 9.28 9.06
C ARG A 63 4.74 8.60 10.35
N ALA A 64 3.44 8.29 10.45
CA ALA A 64 2.87 7.64 11.62
C ALA A 64 3.48 6.26 11.87
N MET A 65 3.95 5.58 10.82
CA MET A 65 4.65 4.30 10.94
C MET A 65 5.88 4.39 11.86
N ALA A 66 6.63 5.49 11.80
CA ALA A 66 7.85 5.66 12.58
C ALA A 66 7.58 5.77 14.09
N SER A 67 6.48 6.43 14.47
CA SER A 67 6.13 6.70 15.87
C SER A 67 5.19 5.66 16.47
N THR A 68 4.33 5.04 15.68
CA THR A 68 3.29 4.11 16.15
C THR A 68 3.55 2.65 15.78
N GLY A 69 4.46 2.40 14.83
CA GLY A 69 4.68 1.07 14.25
C GLY A 69 3.51 0.57 13.39
N ARG A 70 2.56 1.44 13.03
CA ARG A 70 1.39 1.08 12.23
C ARG A 70 1.09 2.12 11.16
N SER A 71 0.57 1.63 10.04
CA SER A 71 -0.03 2.46 8.99
C SER A 71 -1.15 1.66 8.32
N THR A 72 -2.30 2.29 8.09
CA THR A 72 -3.48 1.66 7.49
C THR A 72 -3.90 2.44 6.27
N LEU A 73 -4.15 1.74 5.17
CA LEU A 73 -4.75 2.29 3.96
C LEU A 73 -6.13 1.66 3.77
N ILE A 74 -7.09 2.48 3.33
CA ILE A 74 -8.41 2.02 2.90
C ILE A 74 -8.55 2.40 1.42
N LEU A 75 -8.64 1.39 0.57
CA LEU A 75 -8.85 1.55 -0.88
C LEU A 75 -10.33 1.29 -1.19
N HIS A 76 -10.94 2.19 -1.96
CA HIS A 76 -12.32 2.09 -2.40
C HIS A 76 -12.33 1.73 -3.89
N LEU A 77 -12.88 0.57 -4.22
CA LEU A 77 -13.07 0.18 -5.62
C LEU A 77 -14.16 1.05 -6.27
N ASP A 78 -14.01 1.34 -7.56
CA ASP A 78 -15.02 2.04 -8.35
C ASP A 78 -16.29 1.17 -8.49
N ASP A 79 -16.08 -0.12 -8.77
CA ASP A 79 -17.11 -1.16 -8.80
C ASP A 79 -16.82 -2.26 -7.77
N PRO A 80 -17.83 -2.77 -7.03
CA PRO A 80 -17.65 -3.88 -6.12
C PRO A 80 -17.18 -5.15 -6.85
N GLN A 81 -15.94 -5.58 -6.61
CA GLN A 81 -15.37 -6.78 -7.20
C GLN A 81 -14.54 -7.58 -6.18
N VAL A 82 -14.42 -8.89 -6.42
CA VAL A 82 -13.60 -9.77 -5.57
C VAL A 82 -12.12 -9.59 -5.94
N VAL A 83 -11.33 -9.12 -4.99
CA VAL A 83 -9.87 -9.04 -5.13
C VAL A 83 -9.28 -10.45 -5.10
N GLY A 84 -8.53 -10.81 -6.15
CA GLY A 84 -7.84 -12.10 -6.27
C GLY A 84 -6.36 -12.02 -5.90
N ALA A 85 -5.71 -10.90 -6.19
CA ALA A 85 -4.33 -10.63 -5.85
C ALA A 85 -4.08 -9.13 -5.66
N TYR A 86 -2.92 -8.78 -5.12
CA TYR A 86 -2.46 -7.41 -5.00
C TYR A 86 -0.95 -7.34 -5.26
N GLN A 87 -0.47 -6.17 -5.64
CA GLN A 87 0.93 -5.85 -5.81
C GLN A 87 1.25 -4.56 -5.05
N ILE A 88 2.42 -4.52 -4.41
CA ILE A 88 2.91 -3.37 -3.65
C ILE A 88 4.25 -2.96 -4.23
N PHE A 89 4.31 -1.78 -4.85
CA PHE A 89 5.53 -1.31 -5.50
C PHE A 89 6.40 -0.51 -4.54
N THR A 90 7.69 -0.84 -4.50
CA THR A 90 8.69 -0.09 -3.74
C THR A 90 8.90 1.32 -4.30
N ALA A 91 8.98 2.33 -3.43
CA ALA A 91 9.22 3.73 -3.86
C ALA A 91 10.66 3.94 -4.39
N ASN A 92 11.06 5.18 -4.68
CA ASN A 92 12.32 5.45 -5.39
C ASN A 92 13.63 5.39 -4.56
N ASP A 93 13.64 5.72 -3.26
CA ASP A 93 14.87 6.23 -2.62
C ASP A 93 15.30 5.63 -1.27
N ASN A 94 14.44 4.90 -0.55
CA ASN A 94 14.77 4.49 0.82
C ASN A 94 14.23 3.09 1.15
N PRO A 95 15.05 2.04 0.96
CA PRO A 95 14.64 0.67 1.23
C PRO A 95 14.32 0.37 2.70
N SER A 96 14.88 1.14 3.65
CA SER A 96 14.58 0.96 5.09
C SER A 96 13.09 1.13 5.42
N ARG A 97 12.34 1.79 4.52
CA ARG A 97 10.92 2.10 4.64
C ARG A 97 10.00 1.11 3.91
N ASP A 98 10.56 0.12 3.22
CA ASP A 98 9.75 -0.87 2.52
C ASP A 98 9.04 -1.77 3.55
N PRO A 99 7.75 -2.08 3.35
CA PRO A 99 6.98 -2.89 4.29
C PRO A 99 7.48 -4.34 4.33
N THR A 100 7.49 -4.93 5.52
CA THR A 100 7.88 -6.34 5.73
C THR A 100 6.82 -7.14 6.46
N ALA A 101 5.78 -6.49 7.01
CA ALA A 101 4.61 -7.17 7.54
C ALA A 101 3.34 -6.32 7.39
N TRP A 102 2.24 -6.98 7.04
CA TRP A 102 0.92 -6.37 6.87
C TRP A 102 -0.18 -7.43 6.81
N THR A 103 -1.42 -6.96 6.89
CA THR A 103 -2.63 -7.74 6.67
C THR A 103 -3.47 -7.05 5.61
N VAL A 104 -4.11 -7.81 4.73
CA VAL A 104 -5.09 -7.33 3.75
C VAL A 104 -6.47 -7.79 4.19
N HIS A 105 -7.41 -6.86 4.26
CA HIS A 105 -8.82 -7.15 4.53
C HIS A 105 -9.69 -6.61 3.40
N ALA A 106 -10.86 -7.22 3.22
CA ALA A 106 -11.90 -6.70 2.34
C ALA A 106 -13.22 -6.55 3.07
N SER A 107 -14.04 -5.59 2.65
CA SER A 107 -15.40 -5.39 3.15
C SER A 107 -16.31 -5.00 2.00
N SER A 108 -17.57 -5.43 2.08
CA SER A 108 -18.67 -5.01 1.20
C SER A 108 -19.62 -4.01 1.88
N GLY A 109 -19.16 -3.30 2.91
CA GLY A 109 -19.96 -2.36 3.71
C GLY A 109 -20.40 -2.89 5.08
N HIS A 110 -19.98 -4.09 5.44
CA HIS A 110 -20.18 -4.72 6.75
C HIS A 110 -18.82 -5.06 7.40
N ASP A 111 -18.72 -6.20 8.07
CA ASP A 111 -17.50 -6.69 8.70
C ASP A 111 -16.34 -6.77 7.71
N TRP A 112 -15.12 -6.59 8.23
CA TRP A 112 -13.88 -6.76 7.48
C TRP A 112 -13.44 -8.22 7.53
N LEU A 113 -13.30 -8.85 6.37
CA LEU A 113 -12.77 -10.20 6.22
C LEU A 113 -11.26 -10.14 5.99
N LEU A 114 -10.47 -10.87 6.79
CA LEU A 114 -9.05 -11.07 6.54
C LEU A 114 -8.86 -11.91 5.25
N LEU A 115 -8.16 -11.34 4.27
CA LEU A 115 -7.82 -12.01 3.01
C LEU A 115 -6.40 -12.56 3.00
N ASP A 116 -5.46 -11.82 3.58
CA ASP A 116 -4.04 -12.20 3.58
C ASP A 116 -3.32 -11.62 4.80
N GLU A 117 -2.29 -12.33 5.27
CA GLU A 117 -1.37 -11.88 6.30
C GLU A 117 0.07 -12.21 5.90
N GLN A 118 0.91 -11.18 5.86
CA GLN A 118 2.32 -11.28 5.54
C GLN A 118 3.15 -10.90 6.76
N GLN A 119 4.11 -11.76 7.09
CA GLN A 119 5.07 -11.56 8.17
C GLN A 119 6.46 -11.91 7.64
N GLY A 120 7.42 -10.99 7.79
CA GLY A 120 8.80 -11.21 7.32
C GLY A 120 8.95 -11.24 5.80
N ALA A 121 8.06 -10.54 5.08
CA ALA A 121 8.18 -10.38 3.64
C ALA A 121 9.54 -9.76 3.27
N MET A 122 10.06 -10.15 2.10
CA MET A 122 11.33 -9.67 1.56
C MET A 122 11.06 -8.79 0.33
N PRO A 123 10.85 -7.47 0.47
CA PRO A 123 10.67 -6.59 -0.67
C PRO A 123 11.88 -6.65 -1.61
N PRO A 124 11.69 -6.38 -2.91
CA PRO A 124 12.80 -6.30 -3.85
C PRO A 124 13.78 -5.18 -3.43
N PHE A 125 15.06 -5.38 -3.72
CA PHE A 125 16.06 -4.31 -3.61
C PHE A 125 15.99 -3.35 -4.78
N ALA A 126 15.56 -3.83 -5.95
CA ALA A 126 15.19 -2.97 -7.06
C ALA A 126 14.07 -2.00 -6.63
N ARG A 127 14.12 -0.77 -7.12
CA ARG A 127 13.11 0.27 -6.84
C ARG A 127 12.08 0.26 -7.94
N TYR A 128 10.88 0.77 -7.64
CA TYR A 128 9.74 0.70 -8.56
C TYR A 128 9.34 -0.73 -8.93
N ALA A 129 9.65 -1.68 -8.05
CA ALA A 129 9.40 -3.11 -8.25
C ALA A 129 8.43 -3.63 -7.20
N ALA A 130 7.60 -4.58 -7.62
CA ALA A 130 6.65 -5.35 -6.80
C ALA A 130 7.13 -6.79 -6.64
#